data_AF-A0A7J4FTT6-F1
#
_entry.id   AF-A0A7J4FTT6-F1
#
_cell.length_a   1.000
_cell.length_b   1.000
_cell.length_c   1.000
_cell.angle_alpha   90.00
_cell.angle_beta   90.00
_cell.angle_gamma   90.00
#
_symmetry.space_group_name_H-M   'P 1'
#
loop_
_entity.id
_entity.type
_entity.pdbx_description
1 polymer ?
#
loop_
_entity_poly.entity_id
_entity_poly.type
_entity_poly.pdbx_seq_one_letter_code
_entity_poly.pdbx_strand_id
1 'polypeptide(L)'
;MIRDEEAQWIILAGFTISIALAVLIVLLNLSFMSGYQSSQAQIEFPMYELRELHDETYTEVNIIAMQDNITTDEVNDTMVNYGNLLSQLYAYHGQLVTTSVNTTTSTKNATTAADSAGELNVTTVTIEVTFYDGTTEYTERLSSSTI
;
A
#
# COMPACT_ATOMS: atom_id res chain seq x y z
N MET A 1 69.00 -21.83 -17.55
CA MET A 1 67.70 -21.53 -18.18
C MET A 1 66.60 -21.67 -17.13
N ILE A 2 66.67 -20.88 -16.04
CA ILE A 2 65.78 -20.98 -14.85
C ILE A 2 65.11 -19.61 -14.55
N ARG A 3 65.54 -18.53 -15.19
CA ARG A 3 65.07 -17.16 -14.89
C ARG A 3 63.73 -16.76 -15.52
N ASP A 4 63.23 -17.53 -16.49
CA ASP A 4 62.01 -17.18 -17.21
C ASP A 4 60.74 -17.67 -16.49
N GLU A 5 60.87 -18.71 -15.68
CA GLU A 5 59.74 -19.34 -14.99
C GLU A 5 59.23 -18.46 -13.84
N GLU A 6 60.12 -17.87 -13.05
CA GLU A 6 59.77 -16.91 -11.99
C GLU A 6 59.11 -15.64 -12.55
N ALA A 7 59.59 -15.16 -13.70
CA ALA A 7 59.01 -14.02 -14.41
C ALA A 7 57.61 -14.33 -14.99
N GLN A 8 57.36 -15.58 -15.37
CA GLN A 8 56.04 -16.02 -15.84
C GLN A 8 55.03 -16.10 -14.68
N TRP A 9 55.46 -16.55 -13.50
CA TRP A 9 54.62 -16.61 -12.30
C TRP A 9 54.17 -15.24 -11.81
N ILE A 10 55.05 -14.22 -11.86
CA ILE A 10 54.68 -12.86 -11.46
C ILE A 10 53.68 -12.22 -12.44
N ILE A 11 53.85 -12.48 -13.75
CA ILE A 11 52.90 -12.01 -14.77
C ILE A 11 51.54 -12.70 -14.60
N LEU A 12 51.54 -14.01 -14.33
CA LEU A 12 50.32 -14.78 -14.08
C LEU A 12 49.58 -14.31 -12.82
N ALA A 13 50.31 -14.01 -11.75
CA ALA A 13 49.73 -13.45 -10.52
C ALA A 13 49.11 -12.07 -10.76
N GLY A 14 49.81 -11.18 -11.47
CA GLY A 14 49.28 -9.85 -11.80
C GLY A 14 48.03 -9.88 -12.69
N PHE A 15 48.00 -10.82 -13.65
CA PHE A 15 46.84 -11.05 -14.51
C PHE A 15 45.64 -11.57 -13.71
N THR A 16 45.86 -12.53 -12.81
CA THR A 16 44.82 -13.10 -11.95
C THR A 16 44.22 -12.04 -11.02
N ILE A 17 45.06 -11.20 -10.41
CA ILE A 17 44.60 -10.08 -9.56
C ILE A 17 43.78 -9.09 -10.38
N SER A 18 44.20 -8.77 -11.61
CA SER A 18 43.46 -7.82 -12.47
C SER A 18 42.07 -8.33 -12.86
N ILE A 19 41.95 -9.61 -13.20
CA ILE A 19 40.63 -10.22 -13.51
C ILE A 19 39.74 -10.23 -12.26
N ALA A 20 40.28 -10.62 -11.10
CA ALA A 20 39.53 -10.62 -9.85
C ALA A 20 39.01 -9.22 -9.51
N LEU A 21 39.82 -8.18 -9.72
CA LEU A 21 39.42 -6.79 -9.47
C LEU A 21 38.33 -6.33 -10.45
N ALA A 22 38.46 -6.67 -11.74
CA ALA A 22 37.46 -6.30 -12.75
C ALA A 22 36.10 -6.94 -12.44
N VAL A 23 36.09 -8.24 -12.08
CA VAL A 23 34.87 -8.96 -11.68
C VAL A 23 34.28 -8.33 -10.41
N LEU A 24 35.10 -7.97 -9.43
CA LEU A 24 34.64 -7.32 -8.20
C LEU A 24 33.94 -5.99 -8.49
N ILE A 25 34.50 -5.15 -9.37
CA ILE A 25 33.88 -3.88 -9.76
C ILE A 25 32.53 -4.09 -10.44
N VAL A 26 32.42 -5.09 -11.32
CA VAL A 26 31.16 -5.43 -11.98
C VAL A 26 30.12 -5.89 -10.95
N LEU A 27 30.50 -6.78 -10.02
CA LEU A 27 29.60 -7.27 -8.98
C LEU A 27 29.14 -6.15 -8.03
N LEU A 28 30.04 -5.23 -7.67
CA LEU A 28 29.69 -4.06 -6.85
C LEU A 28 28.70 -3.16 -7.57
N ASN A 29 28.92 -2.85 -8.85
CA ASN A 29 27.98 -2.06 -9.65
C ASN A 29 26.61 -2.74 -9.76
N LEU A 30 26.59 -4.06 -9.96
CA LEU A 30 25.35 -4.83 -10.02
C LEU A 30 24.61 -4.82 -8.67
N SER A 31 25.35 -4.95 -7.56
CA SER A 31 24.81 -4.93 -6.20
C SER A 31 24.21 -3.58 -5.85
N PHE A 32 24.88 -2.47 -6.18
CA PHE A 32 24.34 -1.13 -5.97
C PHE A 32 23.08 -0.89 -6.81
N MET A 33 23.06 -1.31 -8.07
CA MET A 33 21.88 -1.17 -8.94
C MET A 33 20.70 -2.00 -8.44
N SER A 34 20.93 -3.26 -8.05
CA SER A 34 19.89 -4.13 -7.50
C SER A 34 19.39 -3.66 -6.12
N GLY A 35 20.29 -3.17 -5.27
CA GLY A 35 19.93 -2.62 -3.96
C GLY A 35 19.08 -1.35 -4.10
N TYR A 36 19.42 -0.49 -5.05
CA TYR A 36 18.64 0.71 -5.37
C TYR A 36 17.22 0.35 -5.87
N GLN A 37 17.11 -0.59 -6.83
CA GLN A 37 15.80 -1.02 -7.36
C GLN A 37 14.93 -1.72 -6.30
N SER A 38 15.52 -2.58 -5.47
CA SER A 38 14.80 -3.29 -4.40
C SER A 38 14.32 -2.34 -3.29
N SER A 39 15.09 -1.29 -2.99
CA SER A 39 14.68 -0.30 -2.00
C SER A 39 13.55 0.58 -2.51
N GLN A 40 13.57 0.99 -3.78
CA GLN A 40 12.52 1.86 -4.33
C GLN A 40 11.18 1.11 -4.44
N ALA A 41 11.17 -0.14 -4.91
CA ALA A 41 9.95 -0.93 -5.04
C ALA A 41 9.23 -1.21 -3.71
N GLN A 42 9.94 -1.16 -2.58
CA GLN A 42 9.37 -1.36 -1.25
C GLN A 42 8.95 -0.04 -0.56
N ILE A 43 9.42 1.09 -1.09
CA ILE A 43 9.11 2.44 -0.59
C ILE A 43 7.96 3.08 -1.37
N GLU A 44 7.73 2.68 -2.63
CA GLU A 44 6.76 3.31 -3.54
C GLU A 44 5.28 3.04 -3.24
N PHE A 45 4.96 2.09 -2.34
CA PHE A 45 3.62 2.02 -1.75
C PHE A 45 3.71 1.84 -0.24
N PRO A 46 3.81 2.95 0.51
CA PRO A 46 4.08 2.89 1.93
C PRO A 46 2.80 2.42 2.63
N MET A 47 2.90 1.31 3.34
CA MET A 47 1.92 0.83 4.32
C MET A 47 1.37 1.95 5.23
N TYR A 48 2.15 3.02 5.42
CA TYR A 48 1.74 4.24 6.12
C TYR A 48 0.59 4.98 5.42
N GLU A 49 0.67 5.22 4.11
CA GLU A 49 -0.40 5.91 3.36
C GLU A 49 -1.69 5.09 3.35
N LEU A 50 -1.58 3.76 3.23
CA LEU A 50 -2.74 2.87 3.32
C LEU A 50 -3.40 2.92 4.70
N ARG A 51 -2.59 2.98 5.76
CA ARG A 51 -3.08 3.08 7.13
C ARG A 51 -3.71 4.44 7.41
N GLU A 52 -3.11 5.51 6.93
CA GLU A 52 -3.64 6.87 7.06
C GLU A 52 -4.96 7.01 6.31
N LEU A 53 -5.02 6.54 5.06
CA LEU A 53 -6.25 6.48 4.27
C LEU A 53 -7.33 5.65 4.97
N HIS A 54 -6.93 4.56 5.63
CA HIS A 54 -7.83 3.75 6.42
C HIS A 54 -8.39 4.47 7.65
N ASP A 55 -7.52 5.10 8.43
CA ASP A 55 -7.92 5.79 9.66
C ASP A 55 -8.79 7.02 9.36
N GLU A 56 -8.50 7.73 8.26
CA GLU A 56 -9.32 8.85 7.78
C GLU A 56 -10.68 8.37 7.29
N THR A 57 -10.73 7.34 6.45
CA THR A 57 -12.00 6.75 5.97
C THR A 57 -12.83 6.21 7.14
N TYR A 58 -12.22 5.54 8.11
CA TYR A 58 -12.92 5.04 9.29
C TYR A 58 -13.50 6.18 10.12
N THR A 59 -12.74 7.28 10.29
CA THR A 59 -13.20 8.47 11.01
C THR A 59 -14.37 9.13 10.31
N GLU A 60 -14.30 9.32 8.98
CA GLU A 60 -15.39 9.88 8.18
C GLU A 60 -16.67 9.04 8.26
N VAL A 61 -16.54 7.72 8.09
CA VAL A 61 -17.68 6.80 8.24
C VAL A 61 -18.30 6.90 9.63
N ASN A 62 -17.47 6.96 10.67
CA ASN A 62 -17.94 7.05 12.05
C ASN A 62 -18.64 8.40 12.33
N ILE A 63 -18.15 9.52 11.78
CA ILE A 63 -18.82 10.83 11.87
C ILE A 63 -20.20 10.77 11.21
N ILE A 64 -20.28 10.17 10.02
CA ILE A 64 -21.53 10.06 9.27
C ILE A 64 -22.51 9.12 9.99
N ALA A 65 -22.05 7.98 10.53
CA ALA A 65 -22.88 7.04 11.27
C ALA A 65 -23.41 7.59 12.61
N MET A 66 -22.73 8.60 13.19
CA MET A 66 -23.18 9.32 14.38
C MET A 66 -24.21 10.43 14.08
N GLN A 67 -24.50 10.72 12.81
CA GLN A 67 -25.51 11.70 12.42
C GLN A 67 -26.92 11.17 12.77
N ASP A 68 -27.64 11.93 13.57
CA ASP A 68 -29.03 11.64 13.94
C ASP A 68 -29.92 11.62 12.68
N ASN A 69 -30.72 10.57 12.49
CA ASN A 69 -31.63 10.37 11.36
C ASN A 69 -31.00 10.06 9.97
N ILE A 70 -29.83 9.41 9.93
CA ILE A 70 -29.27 8.84 8.68
C ILE A 70 -29.57 7.34 8.59
N THR A 71 -29.81 6.84 7.38
CA THR A 71 -30.05 5.42 7.07
C THR A 71 -28.80 4.73 6.51
N THR A 72 -28.72 3.40 6.57
CA THR A 72 -27.61 2.63 5.97
C THR A 72 -27.35 2.98 4.51
N ASP A 73 -28.42 3.19 3.74
CA ASP A 73 -28.34 3.50 2.31
C ASP A 73 -27.68 4.87 2.07
N GLU A 74 -28.00 5.87 2.90
CA GLU A 74 -27.39 7.21 2.83
C GLU A 74 -25.91 7.20 3.22
N VAL A 75 -25.53 6.38 4.21
CA VAL A 75 -24.11 6.17 4.55
C VAL A 75 -23.38 5.51 3.39
N ASN A 76 -23.98 4.49 2.78
CA ASN A 76 -23.40 3.79 1.63
C ASN A 76 -23.23 4.71 0.42
N ASP A 77 -24.25 5.50 0.07
CA ASP A 77 -24.17 6.47 -1.04
C ASP A 77 -23.10 7.54 -0.79
N THR A 78 -22.99 8.02 0.45
CA THR A 78 -21.94 8.98 0.84
C THR A 78 -20.55 8.36 0.72
N MET A 79 -20.39 7.10 1.11
CA MET A 79 -19.12 6.37 1.01
C MET A 79 -18.73 6.01 -0.43
N VAL A 80 -19.70 5.71 -1.29
CA VAL A 80 -19.46 5.54 -2.72
C VAL A 80 -18.99 6.87 -3.33
N ASN A 81 -19.60 8.00 -2.96
CA ASN A 81 -19.18 9.32 -3.43
C ASN A 81 -17.77 9.69 -2.93
N TYR A 82 -17.50 9.50 -1.64
CA TYR A 82 -16.17 9.68 -1.05
C TYR A 82 -15.12 8.81 -1.76
N GLY A 83 -15.41 7.52 -1.98
CA GLY A 83 -14.56 6.62 -2.72
C GLY A 83 -14.29 7.06 -4.16
N ASN A 84 -15.31 7.58 -4.85
CA ASN A 84 -15.14 8.12 -6.20
C ASN A 84 -14.24 9.37 -6.23
N LEU A 85 -14.34 10.24 -5.22
CA LEU A 85 -13.48 11.43 -5.10
C LEU A 85 -12.04 11.05 -4.77
N LEU A 86 -11.83 10.13 -3.83
CA LEU A 86 -10.52 9.56 -3.54
C LEU A 86 -9.92 8.88 -4.76
N SER A 87 -10.69 8.03 -5.43
CA SER A 87 -10.23 7.33 -6.64
C SER A 87 -9.77 8.31 -7.72
N GLN A 88 -10.49 9.43 -7.92
CA GLN A 88 -10.07 10.49 -8.83
C GLN A 88 -8.79 11.21 -8.38
N LEU A 89 -8.65 11.50 -7.08
CA LEU A 89 -7.47 12.14 -6.52
C LEU A 89 -6.22 11.28 -6.68
N TYR A 90 -6.34 9.98 -6.38
CA TYR A 90 -5.25 9.02 -6.50
C TYR A 90 -4.96 8.62 -7.94
N ALA A 91 -5.96 8.63 -8.83
CA ALA A 91 -5.76 8.40 -10.26
C ALA A 91 -4.88 9.46 -10.90
N TYR A 92 -4.91 10.71 -10.40
CA TYR A 92 -3.98 11.76 -10.82
C TYR A 92 -2.51 11.43 -10.47
N HIS A 93 -2.31 10.60 -9.46
CA HIS A 93 -0.99 10.09 -9.03
C HIS A 93 -0.65 8.72 -9.64
N GLY A 94 -1.47 8.19 -10.55
CA GLY A 94 -1.28 6.87 -11.17
C GLY A 94 -1.67 5.69 -10.28
N GLN A 95 -2.53 5.92 -9.27
CA GLN A 95 -2.94 4.90 -8.30
C GLN A 95 -4.46 4.73 -8.32
N LEU A 96 -4.99 3.52 -8.26
CA LEU A 96 -6.44 3.26 -8.19
C LEU A 96 -6.81 2.93 -6.75
N VAL A 97 -7.68 3.74 -6.15
CA VAL A 97 -8.20 3.50 -4.80
C VAL A 97 -9.67 3.14 -4.88
N THR A 98 -10.06 2.05 -4.20
CA THR A 98 -11.44 1.58 -4.08
C THR A 98 -11.79 1.44 -2.60
N THR A 99 -12.61 2.35 -2.08
CA THR A 99 -13.12 2.26 -0.70
C THR A 99 -14.49 1.61 -0.69
N SER A 100 -14.71 0.63 0.18
CA SER A 100 -16.00 -0.05 0.35
C SER A 100 -16.38 -0.16 1.82
N VAL A 101 -17.45 0.50 2.21
CA VAL A 101 -17.90 0.53 3.61
C VAL A 101 -19.15 -0.31 3.77
N ASN A 102 -19.15 -1.22 4.74
CA ASN A 102 -20.32 -2.03 5.09
C ASN A 102 -20.77 -1.69 6.52
N THR A 103 -21.85 -0.93 6.63
CA THR A 103 -22.44 -0.54 7.92
C THR A 103 -23.64 -1.44 8.25
N THR A 104 -23.85 -1.77 9.53
CA THR A 104 -25.12 -2.35 9.97
C THR A 104 -25.80 -1.42 10.97
N THR A 105 -27.11 -1.26 10.85
CA THR A 105 -27.89 -0.55 11.87
C THR A 105 -27.89 -1.38 13.15
N SER A 106 -27.33 -0.84 14.24
CA SER A 106 -27.54 -1.41 15.58
C SER A 106 -28.54 -0.53 16.31
N THR A 107 -29.82 -0.86 16.19
CA THR A 107 -30.88 -0.11 16.86
C THR A 107 -30.74 -0.25 18.38
N LYS A 108 -30.08 0.71 19.05
CA LYS A 108 -30.21 0.82 20.50
C LYS A 108 -31.62 1.32 20.83
N ASN A 109 -32.41 0.44 21.44
CA ASN A 109 -33.69 0.71 22.12
C ASN A 109 -34.81 1.33 21.25
N ALA A 110 -35.40 0.55 20.34
CA ALA A 110 -36.75 0.82 19.85
C ALA A 110 -37.79 0.32 20.86
N THR A 111 -38.14 1.13 21.86
CA THR A 111 -39.29 0.83 22.75
C THR A 111 -40.61 1.41 22.25
N THR A 112 -40.61 2.27 21.22
CA THR A 112 -41.84 2.74 20.56
C THR A 112 -41.62 3.06 19.08
N ALA A 113 -42.50 2.53 18.22
CA ALA A 113 -42.43 2.51 16.75
C ALA A 113 -42.63 3.88 16.05
N ALA A 114 -42.26 5.01 16.69
CA ALA A 114 -42.46 6.34 16.14
C ALA A 114 -41.24 7.29 16.22
N ASP A 115 -40.17 6.92 16.94
CA ASP A 115 -38.93 7.72 17.05
C ASP A 115 -37.70 6.80 16.90
N SER A 116 -37.63 6.08 15.78
CA SER A 116 -36.54 5.14 15.51
C SER A 116 -35.33 5.83 14.87
N ALA A 117 -34.79 6.85 15.53
CA ALA A 117 -33.43 7.32 15.25
C ALA A 117 -32.44 6.40 15.97
N GLY A 118 -32.29 5.18 15.46
CA GLY A 118 -31.30 4.24 15.97
C GLY A 118 -29.90 4.68 15.55
N GLU A 119 -28.95 4.69 16.48
CA GLU A 119 -27.53 4.87 16.17
C GLU A 119 -27.08 3.77 15.17
N LEU A 120 -26.43 4.16 14.07
CA LEU A 120 -25.81 3.19 13.14
C LEU A 120 -24.48 2.72 13.73
N ASN A 121 -24.25 1.40 13.74
CA ASN A 121 -22.95 0.86 14.18
C ASN A 121 -22.17 0.36 12.96
N VAL A 122 -21.03 1.00 12.70
CA VAL A 122 -20.17 0.63 11.58
C VAL A 122 -19.55 -0.74 11.88
N THR A 123 -20.03 -1.76 11.17
CA THR A 123 -19.62 -3.15 11.44
C THR A 123 -18.33 -3.48 10.72
N THR A 124 -18.18 -3.08 9.46
CA THR A 124 -16.98 -3.38 8.68
C THR A 124 -16.62 -2.24 7.72
N VAL A 125 -15.42 -1.68 7.87
CA VAL A 125 -14.82 -0.79 6.86
C VAL A 125 -13.82 -1.60 6.06
N THR A 126 -13.96 -1.65 4.74
CA THR A 126 -13.01 -2.33 3.84
C THR A 126 -12.43 -1.33 2.85
N ILE A 127 -11.11 -1.23 2.80
CA ILE A 127 -10.44 -0.36 1.84
C ILE A 127 -9.51 -1.24 1.02
N GLU A 128 -9.69 -1.15 -0.29
CA GLU A 128 -8.88 -1.83 -1.28
C GLU A 128 -8.15 -0.78 -2.11
N VAL A 129 -6.83 -0.84 -2.11
CA VAL A 129 -6.02 0.04 -2.93
C VAL A 129 -5.25 -0.80 -3.91
N THR A 130 -5.42 -0.48 -5.19
CA THR A 130 -4.75 -1.12 -6.30
C THR A 130 -3.82 -0.12 -6.96
N PHE A 131 -2.53 -0.29 -6.76
CA PHE A 131 -1.52 0.45 -7.50
C PHE A 131 -1.28 -0.20 -8.86
N TYR A 132 -1.25 0.62 -9.90
CA TYR A 132 -0.95 0.17 -11.26
C TYR A 132 -0.04 1.17 -11.97
N ASP A 133 1.25 0.83 -12.10
CA ASP A 133 2.25 1.64 -12.79
C ASP A 133 2.37 1.34 -14.30
N GLY A 134 1.48 0.50 -14.85
CA GLY A 134 1.54 0.02 -16.23
C GLY A 134 2.31 -1.29 -16.43
N THR A 135 3.07 -1.77 -15.43
CA THR A 135 3.87 -3.02 -15.48
C THR A 135 3.58 -3.95 -14.29
N THR A 136 3.36 -3.38 -13.11
CA THR A 136 3.17 -4.08 -11.84
C THR A 136 1.82 -3.69 -11.24
N GLU A 137 1.09 -4.68 -10.77
CA GLU A 137 -0.17 -4.49 -10.04
C GLU A 137 0.03 -4.93 -8.59
N TYR A 138 -0.31 -4.07 -7.65
CA TYR A 138 -0.28 -4.36 -6.22
C TYR A 138 -1.61 -4.01 -5.60
N THR A 139 -2.27 -5.00 -5.01
CA THR A 139 -3.57 -4.83 -4.36
C THR A 139 -3.42 -5.14 -2.88
N GLU A 140 -3.69 -4.14 -2.05
CA GLU A 140 -3.74 -4.29 -0.60
C GLU A 140 -5.16 -4.05 -0.10
N ARG A 141 -5.56 -4.88 0.86
CA ARG A 141 -6.90 -4.82 1.43
C ARG A 141 -6.83 -4.80 2.96
N LEU A 142 -7.30 -3.69 3.52
CA LEU A 142 -7.48 -3.52 4.96
C LEU A 142 -8.95 -3.61 5.28
N SER A 143 -9.31 -4.50 6.20
CA SER A 143 -10.67 -4.61 6.72
C SER A 143 -10.65 -4.57 8.24
N SER A 144 -11.39 -3.64 8.83
CA SER A 144 -11.60 -3.57 10.27
C SER A 144 -13.06 -3.87 10.60
N SER A 145 -13.27 -4.73 11.60
CA SER A 145 -14.58 -5.09 12.11
C SER A 145 -14.71 -4.64 13.56
N THR A 146 -15.72 -3.83 13.86
CA THR A 146 -16.10 -3.49 15.24
C THR A 146 -17.15 -4.49 15.71
N ILE A 147 -16.88 -5.20 16.80
CA ILE A 147 -17.82 -6.14 17.45
C ILE A 147 -18.91 -5.36 18.18
#